data_AF-A0A8H3P394-F1
#
_entry.id   AF-A0A8H3P394-F1
#
_cell.length_a   1.000
_cell.length_b   1.000
_cell.length_c   1.000
_cell.angle_alpha   90.00
_cell.angle_beta   90.00
_cell.angle_gamma   90.00
#
_symmetry.space_group_name_H-M   'P 1'
#
loop_
_entity.id
_entity.type
_entity.pdbx_description
1 polymer ?
#
loop_
_entity_poly.entity_id
_entity_poly.type
_entity_poly.pdbx_seq_one_letter_code
_entity_poly.pdbx_strand_id
1 'polypeptide(L)'
;MRGVKNWMESGGPTNNGLNRKCPFLLCGGTWCVRETMSSQMKDASGNPMVKDDGQPYLIKDSKAMRTRRKEIAQQLNESPKSIYPYWSDVTQTYTFDVKYGDDPTMGPYATIARVIAFTIIEGSFGAITLCDATFNGRRLHSIEASALASDLFENSQPPSGAVKPQEISEVLPAGRVAYHELFHLYWGNSEMNGGDDEEYNFTRMVGNKLRKNGNMYTKSLAMKNPETYALAAVDYDYTLHVTHTTKKGTYPVEFYTGFCTYEV
;
A
#
# COMPACT_ATOMS: atom_id res chain seq x y z
N MET A 1 17.75 -7.29 13.54
CA MET A 1 16.94 -6.40 12.68
C MET A 1 16.95 -5.01 13.30
N ARG A 2 17.16 -3.94 12.52
CA ARG A 2 16.80 -2.59 12.99
C ARG A 2 15.27 -2.57 13.13
N GLY A 3 14.71 -2.02 14.20
CA GLY A 3 13.26 -1.88 14.32
C GLY A 3 12.69 -0.94 13.24
N VAL A 4 11.39 -1.02 12.97
CA VAL A 4 10.69 -0.18 11.96
C VAL A 4 11.07 1.30 12.09
N LYS A 5 11.04 1.84 13.32
CA LYS A 5 11.43 3.23 13.61
C LYS A 5 12.81 3.56 13.04
N ASN A 6 13.83 2.78 13.41
CA ASN A 6 15.20 3.02 12.97
C ASN A 6 15.35 2.88 11.45
N TRP A 7 14.57 1.99 10.83
CA TRP A 7 14.55 1.85 9.37
C TRP A 7 13.90 3.07 8.70
N MET A 8 12.81 3.61 9.24
CA MET A 8 12.19 4.83 8.72
C MET A 8 13.13 6.05 8.85
N GLU A 9 13.89 6.15 9.94
CA GLU A 9 14.80 7.29 10.18
C GLU A 9 16.11 7.19 9.38
N SER A 10 16.64 5.98 9.20
CA SER A 10 18.00 5.78 8.65
C SER A 10 18.03 4.98 7.34
N GLY A 11 16.88 4.55 6.84
CA GLY A 11 16.75 3.60 5.76
C GLY A 11 17.36 2.24 6.09
N GLY A 12 17.50 1.43 5.04
CA GLY A 12 18.17 0.15 5.10
C GLY A 12 17.51 -0.90 4.21
N PRO A 13 17.88 -2.17 4.39
CA PRO A 13 17.31 -3.28 3.65
C PRO A 13 15.77 -3.35 3.74
N THR A 14 15.14 -3.70 2.63
CA THR A 14 13.68 -3.87 2.45
C THR A 14 13.32 -5.35 2.31
N ASN A 15 12.02 -5.66 2.22
CA ASN A 15 11.51 -7.03 2.11
C ASN A 15 12.03 -7.95 3.23
N ASN A 16 11.80 -7.54 4.48
CA ASN A 16 12.28 -8.24 5.69
C ASN A 16 13.80 -8.47 5.71
N GLY A 17 14.56 -7.55 5.11
CA GLY A 17 16.02 -7.61 5.02
C GLY A 17 16.58 -8.41 3.84
N LEU A 18 15.73 -8.97 2.99
CA LEU A 18 16.15 -9.74 1.81
C LEU A 18 16.67 -8.84 0.69
N ASN A 19 16.12 -7.63 0.54
CA ASN A 19 16.55 -6.69 -0.48
C ASN A 19 17.46 -5.62 0.15
N ARG A 20 18.70 -5.50 -0.35
CA ARG A 20 19.70 -4.54 0.15
C ARG A 20 19.86 -3.30 -0.73
N LYS A 21 19.19 -3.25 -1.88
CA LYS A 21 19.26 -2.10 -2.78
C LYS A 21 18.36 -0.99 -2.27
N CYS A 22 18.74 0.25 -2.58
CA CYS A 22 17.88 1.40 -2.34
C CYS A 22 16.56 1.22 -3.11
N PRO A 23 15.39 1.29 -2.45
CA PRO A 23 14.12 1.19 -3.13
C PRO A 23 13.82 2.47 -3.91
N PHE A 24 12.91 2.35 -4.88
CA PHE A 24 12.46 3.49 -5.68
C PHE A 24 11.14 4.04 -5.15
N LEU A 25 10.99 5.36 -5.24
CA LEU A 25 9.71 6.03 -5.07
C LEU A 25 9.32 6.62 -6.42
N LEU A 26 8.22 6.14 -6.99
CA LEU A 26 7.78 6.45 -8.35
C LEU A 26 6.38 7.07 -8.31
N CYS A 27 6.05 7.82 -9.35
CA CYS A 27 4.73 8.41 -9.54
C CYS A 27 4.15 7.97 -10.87
N GLY A 28 2.85 7.62 -10.89
CA GLY A 28 2.15 7.17 -12.08
C GLY A 28 2.58 5.77 -12.57
N GLY A 29 2.01 5.33 -13.69
CA GLY A 29 2.23 3.99 -14.25
C GLY A 29 3.27 3.90 -15.36
N THR A 30 3.84 5.03 -15.82
CA THR A 30 4.66 5.08 -17.04
C THR A 30 6.05 4.46 -16.88
N TRP A 31 6.49 4.21 -15.65
CA TRP A 31 7.78 3.58 -15.38
C TRP A 31 7.78 2.08 -15.68
N CYS A 32 6.62 1.44 -15.89
CA CYS A 32 6.50 -0.01 -16.03
C CYS A 32 5.73 -0.35 -17.32
N VAL A 33 6.44 -0.55 -18.42
CA VAL A 33 5.84 -0.81 -19.74
C VAL A 33 5.63 -2.31 -19.92
N ARG A 34 4.39 -2.75 -20.15
CA ARG A 34 4.09 -4.16 -20.38
C ARG A 34 4.69 -4.63 -21.69
N GLU A 35 5.42 -5.72 -21.59
CA GLU A 35 5.96 -6.46 -22.70
C GLU A 35 5.21 -7.79 -22.87
N THR A 36 5.45 -8.46 -23.98
CA THR A 36 4.99 -9.85 -24.16
C THR A 36 6.19 -10.78 -24.13
N MET A 37 5.95 -12.08 -23.94
CA MET A 37 7.02 -13.06 -24.11
C MET A 37 7.60 -13.07 -25.54
N SER A 38 6.91 -12.48 -26.51
CA SER A 38 7.40 -12.31 -27.88
C SER A 38 8.09 -10.97 -28.13
N SER A 39 8.15 -10.07 -27.15
CA SER A 39 8.91 -8.83 -27.25
C SER A 39 10.41 -9.12 -27.27
N GLN A 40 11.18 -8.22 -27.89
CA GLN A 40 12.64 -8.27 -27.84
C GLN A 40 13.10 -7.98 -26.41
N MET A 41 13.98 -8.84 -25.90
CA MET A 41 14.54 -8.71 -24.56
C MET A 41 15.55 -7.56 -24.55
N LYS A 42 15.59 -6.81 -23.44
CA LYS A 42 16.57 -5.77 -23.18
C LYS A 42 17.64 -6.28 -22.22
N ASP A 43 18.86 -5.78 -22.39
CA ASP A 43 19.97 -6.05 -21.47
C ASP A 43 19.90 -5.14 -20.22
N ALA A 44 20.88 -5.27 -19.32
CA ALA A 44 20.97 -4.48 -18.09
C ALA A 44 21.24 -2.98 -18.32
N SER A 45 21.52 -2.56 -19.55
CA SER A 45 21.66 -1.16 -19.96
C SER A 45 20.44 -0.66 -20.75
N GLY A 46 19.42 -1.52 -20.94
CA GLY A 46 18.19 -1.20 -21.66
C GLY A 46 18.29 -1.38 -23.17
N ASN A 47 19.41 -1.89 -23.68
CA ASN A 47 19.59 -2.07 -25.11
C ASN A 47 18.90 -3.35 -25.59
N PRO A 48 18.26 -3.36 -26.78
CA PRO A 48 17.67 -4.56 -27.35
C PRO A 48 18.74 -5.64 -27.61
N MET A 49 18.52 -6.84 -27.09
CA MET A 49 19.40 -7.98 -27.26
C MET A 49 19.17 -8.67 -28.61
N VAL A 50 20.25 -9.16 -29.21
CA VAL A 50 20.25 -9.94 -30.45
C VAL A 50 20.90 -11.29 -30.23
N LYS A 51 20.53 -12.27 -31.04
CA LYS A 51 21.16 -13.59 -31.15
C LYS A 51 22.45 -13.48 -31.98
N ASP A 52 23.25 -14.53 -31.95
CA ASP A 52 24.50 -14.62 -32.72
C ASP A 52 24.27 -14.52 -34.24
N ASP A 53 23.09 -14.89 -34.72
CA ASP A 53 22.66 -14.79 -36.12
C ASP A 53 22.08 -13.41 -36.49
N GLY A 54 22.12 -12.44 -35.57
CA GLY A 54 21.58 -11.10 -35.74
C GLY A 54 20.07 -10.97 -35.59
N GLN A 55 19.33 -12.07 -35.35
CA GLN A 55 17.89 -12.01 -35.09
C GLN A 55 17.59 -11.47 -33.68
N PRO A 56 16.41 -10.87 -33.45
CA PRO A 56 16.00 -10.44 -32.12
C PRO A 56 16.03 -11.58 -31.10
N TYR A 57 16.67 -11.35 -29.95
CA TYR A 57 16.59 -12.24 -28.79
C TYR A 57 15.31 -11.92 -28.02
N LEU A 58 14.33 -12.82 -28.03
CA LEU A 58 13.01 -12.55 -27.45
C LEU A 58 12.97 -12.93 -25.97
N ILE A 59 12.07 -12.33 -25.19
CA ILE A 59 11.92 -12.64 -23.76
C ILE A 59 11.64 -14.15 -23.53
N LYS A 60 10.87 -14.79 -24.43
CA LYS A 60 10.63 -16.26 -24.41
C LYS A 60 11.87 -17.11 -24.66
N ASP A 61 12.92 -16.56 -25.24
CA ASP A 61 14.16 -17.29 -25.51
C ASP A 61 14.98 -17.42 -24.22
N SER A 62 14.82 -16.49 -23.27
CA SER A 62 15.45 -16.56 -21.95
C SER A 62 14.82 -17.63 -21.05
N LYS A 63 15.62 -18.64 -20.68
CA LYS A 63 15.23 -19.65 -19.68
C LYS A 63 14.87 -19.01 -18.34
N ALA A 64 15.65 -18.02 -17.90
CA ALA A 64 15.41 -17.32 -16.63
C ALA A 64 14.04 -16.62 -16.62
N MET A 65 13.71 -15.88 -17.68
CA MET A 65 12.41 -15.19 -17.79
C MET A 65 11.24 -16.17 -17.82
N ARG A 66 11.36 -17.28 -18.56
CA ARG A 66 10.31 -18.32 -18.59
C ARG A 66 10.11 -18.99 -17.23
N THR A 67 11.20 -19.27 -16.51
CA THR A 67 11.12 -19.84 -15.16
C THR A 67 10.48 -18.83 -14.21
N ARG A 68 10.94 -17.57 -14.21
CA ARG A 68 10.41 -16.53 -13.33
C ARG A 68 8.91 -16.31 -13.53
N ARG A 69 8.44 -16.27 -14.78
CA ARG A 69 7.01 -16.19 -15.10
C ARG A 69 6.18 -17.32 -14.46
N LYS A 70 6.72 -18.54 -14.43
CA LYS A 70 6.03 -19.68 -13.79
C LYS A 70 6.02 -19.56 -12.27
N GLU A 71 7.11 -19.10 -11.68
CA GLU A 71 7.19 -18.87 -10.23
C GLU A 71 6.18 -17.82 -9.78
N ILE A 72 6.11 -16.68 -10.47
CA ILE A 72 5.13 -15.63 -10.17
C ILE A 72 3.70 -16.15 -10.33
N ALA A 73 3.43 -16.91 -11.40
CA ALA A 73 2.12 -17.52 -11.60
C ALA A 73 1.72 -18.42 -10.42
N GLN A 74 2.66 -19.21 -9.89
CA GLN A 74 2.42 -20.03 -8.70
C GLN A 74 2.21 -19.16 -7.44
N GLN A 75 3.00 -18.10 -7.27
CA GLN A 75 2.90 -17.19 -6.13
C GLN A 75 1.54 -16.48 -6.07
N LEU A 76 1.02 -16.08 -7.24
CA LEU A 76 -0.25 -15.37 -7.37
C LEU A 76 -1.45 -16.32 -7.56
N ASN A 77 -1.23 -17.64 -7.55
CA ASN A 77 -2.26 -18.63 -7.87
C ASN A 77 -2.98 -18.37 -9.22
N GLU A 78 -2.20 -17.96 -10.21
CA GLU A 78 -2.66 -17.53 -11.53
C GLU A 78 -2.10 -18.42 -12.64
N SER A 79 -2.71 -18.35 -13.82
CA SER A 79 -2.14 -19.01 -15.00
C SER A 79 -0.86 -18.30 -15.44
N PRO A 80 0.22 -19.00 -15.81
CA PRO A 80 1.38 -18.36 -16.43
C PRO A 80 1.02 -17.49 -17.62
N LYS A 81 -0.05 -17.82 -18.37
CA LYS A 81 -0.54 -17.02 -19.50
C LYS A 81 -1.07 -15.64 -19.10
N SER A 82 -1.55 -15.50 -17.87
CA SER A 82 -2.04 -14.24 -17.28
C SER A 82 -0.90 -13.38 -16.73
N ILE A 83 0.31 -13.93 -16.59
CA ILE A 83 1.48 -13.20 -16.10
C ILE A 83 2.27 -12.63 -17.28
N TYR A 84 2.58 -11.34 -17.20
CA TYR A 84 3.28 -10.57 -18.22
C TYR A 84 4.57 -9.97 -17.65
N PRO A 85 5.65 -9.92 -18.45
CA PRO A 85 6.81 -9.12 -18.11
C PRO A 85 6.49 -7.63 -18.29
N TYR A 86 7.03 -6.80 -17.42
CA TYR A 86 7.01 -5.36 -17.53
C TYR A 86 8.45 -4.85 -17.46
N TRP A 87 8.81 -3.95 -18.37
CA TRP A 87 10.12 -3.33 -18.41
C TRP A 87 10.08 -1.94 -17.79
N SER A 88 11.10 -1.62 -17.00
CA SER A 88 11.27 -0.29 -16.44
C SER A 88 12.55 0.37 -16.93
N ASP A 89 12.39 1.49 -17.65
CA ASP A 89 13.52 2.33 -18.09
C ASP A 89 14.17 3.06 -16.91
N VAL A 90 13.45 3.27 -15.80
CA VAL A 90 14.01 3.90 -14.60
C VAL A 90 14.99 2.96 -13.89
N THR A 91 14.69 1.67 -13.90
CA THR A 91 15.40 0.68 -13.08
C THR A 91 16.24 -0.28 -13.90
N GLN A 92 16.06 -0.28 -15.23
CA GLN A 92 16.74 -1.14 -16.19
C GLN A 92 16.55 -2.63 -15.86
N THR A 93 15.33 -2.98 -15.43
CA THR A 93 14.98 -4.35 -15.01
C THR A 93 13.60 -4.75 -15.48
N TYR A 94 13.41 -6.07 -15.63
CA TYR A 94 12.09 -6.67 -15.78
C TYR A 94 11.46 -6.97 -14.42
N THR A 95 10.16 -6.73 -14.32
CA THR A 95 9.28 -7.29 -13.30
C THR A 95 8.20 -8.13 -13.96
N PHE A 96 7.49 -8.96 -13.20
CA PHE A 96 6.40 -9.81 -13.66
C PHE A 96 5.16 -9.62 -12.79
N ASP A 97 4.02 -9.43 -13.44
CA ASP A 97 2.73 -9.28 -12.76
C ASP A 97 1.58 -9.77 -13.66
N VAL A 98 0.37 -9.82 -13.11
CA VAL A 98 -0.85 -10.09 -13.87
C VAL A 98 -1.10 -9.02 -14.93
N LYS A 99 -1.82 -9.38 -15.99
CA LYS A 99 -2.34 -8.41 -16.96
C LYS A 99 -3.35 -7.49 -16.28
N TYR A 100 -3.10 -6.19 -16.35
CA TYR A 100 -4.01 -5.19 -15.79
C TYR A 100 -5.12 -4.80 -16.78
N GLY A 101 -4.81 -4.58 -18.05
CA GLY A 101 -5.76 -4.13 -19.08
C GLY A 101 -5.30 -4.50 -20.48
N ASP A 102 -5.99 -4.07 -21.52
CA ASP A 102 -5.58 -4.35 -22.91
C ASP A 102 -4.42 -3.45 -23.37
N ASP A 103 -4.34 -2.21 -22.90
CA ASP A 103 -3.22 -1.31 -23.19
C ASP A 103 -1.97 -1.71 -22.36
N PRO A 104 -0.80 -1.90 -23.00
CA PRO A 104 0.43 -2.30 -22.32
C PRO A 104 1.04 -1.25 -21.40
N THR A 105 0.66 0.02 -21.52
CA THR A 105 1.09 1.07 -20.60
C THR A 105 0.24 1.12 -19.32
N MET A 106 -0.86 0.37 -19.29
CA MET A 106 -1.71 0.26 -18.12
C MET A 106 -1.07 -0.66 -17.08
N GLY A 107 -0.53 -0.04 -16.03
CA GLY A 107 -0.30 -0.70 -14.75
C GLY A 107 -1.59 -0.84 -13.93
N PRO A 108 -1.50 -1.28 -12.66
CA PRO A 108 -2.67 -1.44 -11.77
C PRO A 108 -3.48 -0.14 -11.61
N TYR A 109 -2.82 1.01 -11.80
CA TYR A 109 -3.40 2.35 -11.86
C TYR A 109 -4.65 2.48 -12.74
N ALA A 110 -4.64 1.88 -13.93
CA ALA A 110 -5.62 2.21 -14.97
C ALA A 110 -6.82 1.25 -14.99
N THR A 111 -6.74 0.11 -14.29
CA THR A 111 -7.67 -1.00 -14.47
C THR A 111 -8.26 -1.54 -13.17
N ILE A 112 -7.55 -1.37 -12.04
CA ILE A 112 -8.09 -1.66 -10.73
C ILE A 112 -8.71 -0.37 -10.22
N ALA A 113 -10.04 -0.26 -10.33
CA ALA A 113 -10.77 0.86 -9.80
C ALA A 113 -10.36 1.10 -8.33
N ARG A 114 -9.87 2.31 -8.03
CA ARG A 114 -9.50 2.80 -6.68
C ARG A 114 -8.12 2.42 -6.13
N VAL A 115 -7.19 1.89 -6.93
CA VAL A 115 -5.79 1.78 -6.47
C VAL A 115 -5.17 3.17 -6.36
N ILE A 116 -4.85 3.57 -5.14
CA ILE A 116 -4.27 4.89 -4.82
C ILE A 116 -2.74 4.85 -4.80
N ALA A 117 -2.14 3.73 -4.41
CA ALA A 117 -0.72 3.42 -4.50
C ALA A 117 -0.54 1.90 -4.46
N PHE A 118 0.68 1.44 -4.73
CA PHE A 118 1.05 0.04 -4.59
C PHE A 118 2.57 -0.13 -4.42
N THR A 119 2.96 -1.25 -3.81
CA THR A 119 4.36 -1.64 -3.63
C THR A 119 4.68 -2.91 -4.41
N ILE A 120 5.71 -2.86 -5.25
CA ILE A 120 6.26 -4.03 -5.95
C ILE A 120 7.60 -4.40 -5.34
N ILE A 121 7.77 -5.69 -5.05
CA ILE A 121 9.04 -6.27 -4.64
C ILE A 121 9.32 -7.50 -5.51
N GLU A 122 10.40 -7.44 -6.28
CA GLU A 122 10.83 -8.54 -7.13
C GLU A 122 12.35 -8.71 -7.11
N GLY A 123 12.82 -9.81 -6.52
CA GLY A 123 14.25 -10.06 -6.35
C GLY A 123 14.93 -8.94 -5.56
N SER A 124 15.84 -8.21 -6.22
CA SER A 124 16.53 -7.03 -5.64
C SER A 124 15.84 -5.70 -5.95
N PHE A 125 14.72 -5.71 -6.67
CA PHE A 125 13.94 -4.54 -6.98
C PHE A 125 12.85 -4.35 -5.92
N GLY A 126 12.69 -3.12 -5.45
CA GLY A 126 11.62 -2.71 -4.55
C GLY A 126 11.20 -1.30 -4.91
N ALA A 127 9.91 -1.06 -5.12
CA ALA A 127 9.39 0.26 -5.44
C ALA A 127 8.02 0.50 -4.83
N ILE A 128 7.83 1.72 -4.34
CA ILE A 128 6.51 2.27 -4.04
C ILE A 128 6.11 3.14 -5.22
N THR A 129 4.90 2.92 -5.74
CA THR A 129 4.33 3.75 -6.79
C THR A 129 3.10 4.47 -6.27
N LEU A 130 3.12 5.80 -6.28
CA LEU A 130 1.98 6.64 -5.93
C LEU A 130 1.18 6.99 -7.19
N CYS A 131 -0.12 6.69 -7.20
CA CYS A 131 -1.02 7.09 -8.28
C CYS A 131 -1.50 8.54 -8.11
N ASP A 132 -2.03 9.15 -9.17
CA ASP A 132 -2.57 10.52 -9.14
C ASP A 132 -3.60 10.73 -8.03
N ALA A 133 -4.42 9.72 -7.75
CA ALA A 133 -5.41 9.75 -6.68
C ALA A 133 -4.80 9.94 -5.27
N THR A 134 -3.55 9.53 -5.04
CA THR A 134 -2.84 9.81 -3.78
C THR A 134 -2.71 11.30 -3.54
N PHE A 135 -2.48 12.10 -4.59
CA PHE A 135 -2.25 13.54 -4.49
C PHE A 135 -3.55 14.35 -4.36
N ASN A 136 -4.70 13.73 -4.61
CA ASN A 136 -6.01 14.34 -4.37
C ASN A 136 -6.44 14.33 -2.90
N GLY A 137 -5.64 13.69 -2.03
CA GLY A 137 -5.87 13.69 -0.59
C GLY A 137 -5.59 15.05 0.05
N ARG A 138 -5.97 15.19 1.32
CA ARG A 138 -5.83 16.44 2.06
C ARG A 138 -4.52 16.49 2.86
N ARG A 139 -4.12 17.68 3.31
CA ARG A 139 -2.98 17.81 4.25
C ARG A 139 -3.41 17.35 5.65
N LEU A 140 -2.45 16.87 6.44
CA LEU A 140 -2.67 16.62 7.87
C LEU A 140 -3.17 17.91 8.55
N HIS A 141 -4.14 17.78 9.47
CA HIS A 141 -4.81 18.89 10.16
C HIS A 141 -5.55 19.91 9.26
N SER A 142 -5.78 19.60 7.99
CA SER A 142 -6.55 20.49 7.10
C SER A 142 -8.06 20.48 7.36
N ILE A 143 -8.54 19.51 8.13
CA ILE A 143 -9.92 19.41 8.58
C ILE A 143 -9.94 19.58 10.08
N GLU A 144 -10.75 20.52 10.54
CA GLU A 144 -10.93 20.77 11.97
C GLU A 144 -11.55 19.54 12.65
N ALA A 145 -10.99 19.17 13.80
CA ALA A 145 -11.49 18.05 14.59
C ALA A 145 -12.79 18.45 15.30
N SER A 146 -13.86 17.69 15.05
CA SER A 146 -15.16 17.88 15.70
C SER A 146 -15.41 16.74 16.68
N ALA A 147 -14.78 16.84 17.85
CA ALA A 147 -14.81 15.82 18.88
C ALA A 147 -16.10 15.84 19.72
N LEU A 148 -16.57 14.66 20.11
CA LEU A 148 -17.65 14.46 21.07
C LEU A 148 -17.11 13.86 22.38
N ALA A 149 -17.82 14.04 23.49
CA ALA A 149 -17.42 13.40 24.74
C ALA A 149 -17.49 11.87 24.58
N SER A 150 -16.46 11.15 25.04
CA SER A 150 -16.37 9.70 24.90
C SER A 150 -17.50 8.95 25.64
N ASP A 151 -18.04 9.54 26.71
CA ASP A 151 -19.18 9.00 27.47
C ASP A 151 -20.50 8.93 26.68
N LEU A 152 -20.58 9.61 25.54
CA LEU A 152 -21.71 9.53 24.61
C LEU A 152 -21.68 8.26 23.73
N PHE A 153 -20.59 7.49 23.75
CA PHE A 153 -20.42 6.29 22.95
C PHE A 153 -20.72 5.03 23.75
N GLU A 154 -21.85 4.38 23.47
CA GLU A 154 -22.25 3.14 24.12
C GLU A 154 -21.78 1.93 23.29
N ASN A 155 -21.13 0.95 23.93
CA ASN A 155 -20.68 -0.29 23.28
C ASN A 155 -19.86 -0.05 21.99
N SER A 156 -18.99 0.96 22.01
CA SER A 156 -18.17 1.37 20.86
C SER A 156 -18.96 1.90 19.64
N GLN A 157 -20.24 2.21 19.83
CA GLN A 157 -21.11 2.78 18.80
C GLN A 157 -21.30 4.29 19.01
N PRO A 158 -21.45 5.05 17.93
CA PRO A 158 -21.75 6.48 18.02
C PRO A 158 -23.14 6.72 18.64
N PRO A 159 -23.36 7.88 19.29
CA PRO A 159 -24.67 8.24 19.84
C PRO A 159 -25.74 8.26 18.74
N SER A 160 -26.90 7.66 19.02
CA SER A 160 -28.06 7.73 18.13
C SER A 160 -28.71 9.11 18.23
N GLY A 161 -28.55 9.99 17.23
CA GLY A 161 -29.14 11.34 17.28
C GLY A 161 -28.75 12.27 16.14
N ALA A 162 -29.05 13.56 16.31
CA ALA A 162 -28.84 14.61 15.31
C ALA A 162 -27.37 15.01 15.11
N VAL A 163 -26.49 14.67 16.05
CA VAL A 163 -25.07 15.00 15.96
C VAL A 163 -24.34 13.84 15.29
N LYS A 164 -23.91 14.07 14.04
CA LYS A 164 -23.07 13.10 13.32
C LYS A 164 -21.65 13.16 13.91
N PRO A 165 -21.11 12.08 14.49
CA PRO A 165 -19.71 12.05 14.90
C PRO A 165 -18.81 12.09 13.67
N GLN A 166 -17.69 12.79 13.79
CA GLN A 166 -16.65 12.79 12.76
C GLN A 166 -15.90 11.45 12.83
N GLU A 167 -15.80 10.75 11.72
CA GLU A 167 -14.98 9.55 11.61
C GLU A 167 -13.50 9.89 11.32
N ILE A 168 -12.57 9.03 11.73
CA ILE A 168 -11.15 9.16 11.37
C ILE A 168 -10.95 9.19 9.85
N SER A 169 -11.83 8.52 9.10
CA SER A 169 -11.84 8.48 7.64
C SER A 169 -12.00 9.88 6.99
N GLU A 170 -12.58 10.84 7.71
CA GLU A 170 -12.85 12.20 7.24
C GLU A 170 -11.64 13.14 7.36
N VAL A 171 -10.65 12.76 8.19
CA VAL A 171 -9.47 13.59 8.50
C VAL A 171 -8.15 13.03 7.95
N LEU A 172 -8.22 11.94 7.18
CA LEU A 172 -7.04 11.24 6.68
C LEU A 172 -6.18 12.11 5.75
N PRO A 173 -4.86 12.20 5.99
CA PRO A 173 -3.96 12.91 5.10
C PRO A 173 -3.59 12.07 3.88
N ALA A 174 -3.27 12.73 2.76
CA ALA A 174 -2.67 12.10 1.57
C ALA A 174 -1.40 11.30 1.92
N GLY A 175 -0.59 11.83 2.84
CA GLY A 175 0.65 11.21 3.29
C GLY A 175 0.47 9.84 3.93
N ARG A 176 -0.73 9.50 4.43
CA ARG A 176 -0.99 8.16 4.98
C ARG A 176 -0.75 7.06 3.94
N VAL A 177 -1.02 7.36 2.66
CA VAL A 177 -0.92 6.36 1.59
C VAL A 177 0.54 5.95 1.41
N ALA A 178 1.46 6.91 1.28
CA ALA A 178 2.88 6.61 1.22
C ALA A 178 3.37 5.89 2.49
N TYR A 179 2.84 6.29 3.66
CA TYR A 179 3.19 5.65 4.93
C TYR A 179 2.70 4.20 5.03
N HIS A 180 1.51 3.90 4.52
CA HIS A 180 0.99 2.53 4.35
C HIS A 180 1.96 1.71 3.48
N GLU A 181 2.32 2.21 2.30
CA GLU A 181 3.20 1.49 1.37
C GLU A 181 4.61 1.23 1.92
N LEU A 182 5.12 2.10 2.81
CA LEU A 182 6.40 1.86 3.48
C LEU A 182 6.43 0.56 4.28
N PHE A 183 5.30 0.11 4.82
CA PHE A 183 5.23 -1.15 5.56
C PHE A 183 5.28 -2.37 4.64
N HIS A 184 4.57 -2.32 3.52
CA HIS A 184 4.73 -3.31 2.44
C HIS A 184 6.18 -3.38 1.98
N LEU A 185 6.82 -2.23 1.81
CA LEU A 185 8.21 -2.16 1.38
C LEU A 185 9.17 -2.73 2.43
N TYR A 186 9.02 -2.34 3.69
CA TYR A 186 9.91 -2.74 4.78
C TYR A 186 9.81 -4.24 5.07
N TRP A 187 8.61 -4.75 5.31
CA TRP A 187 8.40 -6.15 5.68
C TRP A 187 8.23 -7.09 4.49
N GLY A 188 7.83 -6.57 3.34
CA GLY A 188 7.47 -7.36 2.18
C GLY A 188 5.97 -7.63 2.10
N ASN A 189 5.44 -7.69 0.87
CA ASN A 189 4.01 -7.95 0.62
C ASN A 189 3.56 -9.27 1.27
N SER A 190 4.40 -10.32 1.29
CA SER A 190 4.03 -11.61 1.90
C SER A 190 3.83 -11.54 3.42
N GLU A 191 4.52 -10.64 4.10
CA GLU A 191 4.40 -10.46 5.55
C GLU A 191 3.27 -9.50 5.92
N MET A 192 3.01 -8.52 5.06
CA MET A 192 2.00 -7.48 5.25
C MET A 192 0.75 -7.72 4.42
N ASN A 193 0.15 -8.91 4.61
CA ASN A 193 -1.10 -9.35 3.95
C ASN A 193 -1.06 -9.24 2.43
N GLY A 194 -0.28 -10.10 1.78
CA GLY A 194 -0.24 -10.20 0.32
C GLY A 194 -1.57 -10.69 -0.26
N GLY A 195 -2.49 -9.75 -0.55
CA GLY A 195 -3.76 -9.99 -1.24
C GLY A 195 -4.93 -10.43 -0.35
N ASP A 196 -6.09 -9.81 -0.61
CA ASP A 196 -7.46 -10.05 -0.11
C ASP A 196 -7.77 -9.89 1.39
N ASP A 197 -6.77 -9.83 2.27
CA ASP A 197 -6.98 -9.68 3.72
C ASP A 197 -6.65 -8.29 4.32
N GLU A 198 -6.18 -7.36 3.50
CA GLU A 198 -6.12 -5.95 3.88
C GLU A 198 -7.52 -5.41 4.19
N GLU A 199 -7.62 -4.64 5.27
CA GLU A 199 -8.85 -3.96 5.65
C GLU A 199 -8.55 -2.49 5.86
N TYR A 200 -9.42 -1.66 5.27
CA TYR A 200 -9.28 -0.21 5.26
C TYR A 200 -10.33 0.48 6.14
N ASN A 201 -11.35 -0.26 6.59
CA ASN A 201 -12.35 0.26 7.50
C ASN A 201 -11.88 0.10 8.95
N PHE A 202 -11.66 1.23 9.64
CA PHE A 202 -11.20 1.26 11.03
C PHE A 202 -12.06 0.39 11.95
N THR A 203 -13.40 0.51 11.89
CA THR A 203 -14.31 -0.24 12.78
C THR A 203 -14.19 -1.75 12.61
N ARG A 204 -13.89 -2.23 11.40
CA ARG A 204 -13.59 -3.65 11.17
C ARG A 204 -12.22 -4.00 11.70
N MET A 205 -11.19 -3.20 11.40
CA MET A 205 -9.80 -3.45 11.84
C MET A 205 -9.66 -3.59 13.35
N VAL A 206 -10.41 -2.81 14.13
CA VAL A 206 -10.42 -2.90 15.60
C VAL A 206 -11.33 -4.00 16.15
N GLY A 207 -11.98 -4.79 15.28
CA GLY A 207 -12.82 -5.90 15.71
C GLY A 207 -14.16 -5.46 16.29
N ASN A 208 -14.73 -4.34 15.83
CA ASN A 208 -16.08 -3.90 16.21
C ASN A 208 -17.13 -4.18 15.15
N LYS A 209 -16.73 -4.65 13.97
CA LYS A 209 -17.62 -5.00 12.85
C LYS A 209 -17.11 -6.21 12.08
N LEU A 210 -18.05 -7.06 11.66
CA LEU A 210 -17.74 -8.19 10.79
C LEU A 210 -17.19 -7.71 9.43
N ARG A 211 -16.20 -8.45 8.93
CA ARG A 211 -15.71 -8.33 7.55
C ARG A 211 -16.76 -8.89 6.58
N LYS A 212 -16.55 -8.65 5.29
CA LYS A 212 -17.43 -9.18 4.22
C LYS A 212 -17.54 -10.71 4.21
N ASN A 213 -16.51 -11.41 4.70
CA ASN A 213 -16.48 -12.87 4.80
C ASN A 213 -17.12 -13.42 6.09
N GLY A 214 -17.78 -12.57 6.89
CA GLY A 214 -18.48 -13.00 8.11
C GLY A 214 -17.57 -13.26 9.32
N ASN A 215 -16.27 -12.98 9.22
CA ASN A 215 -15.33 -13.13 10.33
C ASN A 215 -14.97 -11.77 10.94
N MET A 216 -14.64 -11.77 12.24
CA MET A 216 -14.06 -10.60 12.91
C MET A 216 -12.60 -10.41 12.50
N TYR A 217 -12.15 -9.17 12.43
CA TYR A 217 -10.74 -8.87 12.24
C TYR A 217 -9.98 -9.21 13.53
N THR A 218 -8.89 -9.97 13.42
CA THR A 218 -8.12 -10.42 14.58
C THR A 218 -6.89 -9.55 14.81
N LYS A 219 -6.34 -9.58 16.02
CA LYS A 219 -5.06 -8.92 16.32
C LYS A 219 -3.94 -9.35 15.37
N SER A 220 -3.88 -10.64 15.01
CA SER A 220 -2.88 -11.17 14.08
C SER A 220 -3.01 -10.52 12.69
N LEU A 221 -4.25 -10.37 12.19
CA LEU A 221 -4.51 -9.67 10.94
C LEU A 221 -4.15 -8.18 11.05
N ALA A 222 -4.50 -7.53 12.16
CA ALA A 222 -4.18 -6.11 12.40
C ALA A 222 -2.67 -5.83 12.38
N MET A 223 -1.87 -6.73 12.96
CA MET A 223 -0.41 -6.65 12.93
C MET A 223 0.20 -6.87 11.53
N LYS A 224 -0.54 -7.49 10.61
CA LYS A 224 -0.10 -7.72 9.22
C LYS A 224 -0.75 -6.77 8.23
N ASN A 225 -1.49 -5.77 8.71
CA ASN A 225 -2.21 -4.82 7.88
C ASN A 225 -1.51 -3.46 7.96
N PRO A 226 -0.86 -3.00 6.88
CA PRO A 226 -0.19 -1.70 6.84
C PRO A 226 -1.09 -0.55 7.29
N GLU A 227 -2.37 -0.64 6.94
CA GLU A 227 -3.36 0.37 7.24
C GLU A 227 -3.62 0.55 8.74
N THR A 228 -3.40 -0.49 9.55
CA THR A 228 -3.43 -0.39 11.01
C THR A 228 -2.39 0.59 11.52
N TYR A 229 -1.18 0.53 10.98
CA TYR A 229 -0.09 1.40 11.39
C TYR A 229 -0.30 2.83 10.90
N ALA A 230 -0.83 3.00 9.68
CA ALA A 230 -1.13 4.32 9.14
C ALA A 230 -2.22 5.03 9.92
N LEU A 231 -3.31 4.33 10.27
CA LEU A 231 -4.39 4.90 11.09
C LEU A 231 -3.94 5.20 12.52
N ALA A 232 -3.18 4.30 13.15
CA ALA A 232 -2.65 4.55 14.49
C ALA A 232 -1.71 5.76 14.53
N ALA A 233 -0.91 5.98 13.48
CA ALA A 233 -0.04 7.16 13.40
C ALA A 233 -0.85 8.46 13.25
N VAL A 234 -1.93 8.45 12.47
CA VAL A 234 -2.83 9.62 12.33
C VAL A 234 -3.54 9.92 13.66
N ASP A 235 -4.11 8.90 14.30
CA ASP A 235 -4.77 9.04 15.60
C ASP A 235 -3.82 9.63 16.65
N TYR A 236 -2.62 9.04 16.77
CA TYR A 236 -1.60 9.49 17.73
C TYR A 236 -1.15 10.93 17.48
N ASP A 237 -0.99 11.34 16.22
CA ASP A 237 -0.65 12.72 15.86
C ASP A 237 -1.74 13.72 16.30
N TYR A 238 -3.01 13.39 16.09
CA TYR A 238 -4.13 14.21 16.57
C TYR A 238 -4.15 14.30 18.10
N THR A 239 -3.90 13.21 18.82
CA THR A 239 -3.82 13.23 20.30
C THR A 239 -2.70 14.11 20.82
N LEU A 240 -1.56 14.18 20.14
CA LEU A 240 -0.44 15.02 20.55
C LEU A 240 -0.63 16.51 20.21
N HIS A 241 -1.37 16.82 19.14
CA HIS A 241 -1.31 18.14 18.52
C HIS A 241 -2.65 18.86 18.39
N VAL A 242 -3.78 18.18 18.63
CA VAL A 242 -5.11 18.73 18.48
C VAL A 242 -5.86 18.66 19.81
N THR A 243 -6.49 19.78 20.17
CA THR A 243 -7.25 19.88 21.42
C THR A 243 -8.68 20.33 21.18
N HIS A 244 -9.61 19.81 21.96
CA HIS A 244 -10.99 20.25 22.03
C HIS A 244 -11.22 21.06 23.31
N THR A 245 -11.78 22.27 23.18
CA THR A 245 -12.05 23.14 24.34
C THR A 245 -13.55 23.17 24.64
N THR A 246 -13.88 22.85 25.89
CA THR A 246 -15.24 22.93 26.44
C THR A 246 -15.28 23.99 27.53
N LYS A 247 -16.45 24.20 28.14
CA LYS A 247 -16.58 25.03 29.35
C LYS A 247 -15.80 24.50 30.57
N LYS A 248 -15.46 23.19 30.58
CA LYS A 248 -14.83 22.52 31.71
C LYS A 248 -13.30 22.43 31.59
N GLY A 249 -12.76 22.63 30.39
CA GLY A 249 -11.32 22.50 30.16
C GLY A 249 -10.98 22.29 28.68
N THR A 250 -9.68 22.07 28.44
CA THR A 250 -9.11 21.77 27.13
C THR A 250 -8.54 20.36 27.19
N TYR A 251 -8.96 19.51 26.26
CA TYR A 251 -8.70 18.07 26.26
C TYR A 251 -8.05 17.66 24.94
N PRO A 252 -7.16 16.65 24.94
CA PRO A 252 -6.65 16.09 23.69
C PRO A 252 -7.78 15.46 22.88
N VAL A 253 -7.64 15.47 21.56
CA VAL A 253 -8.53 14.75 20.64
C VAL A 253 -8.02 13.34 20.40
N GLU A 254 -8.92 12.36 20.40
CA GLU A 254 -8.62 10.95 20.14
C GLU A 254 -9.60 10.39 19.12
N PHE A 255 -9.26 9.31 18.42
CA PHE A 255 -10.19 8.59 17.56
C PHE A 255 -10.61 7.24 18.16
N TYR A 256 -11.32 7.28 19.29
CA TYR A 256 -11.84 6.08 19.93
C TYR A 256 -12.81 5.33 19.00
N THR A 257 -12.50 4.06 18.74
CA THR A 257 -13.27 3.15 17.86
C THR A 257 -13.51 3.69 16.44
N GLY A 258 -12.70 4.67 16.02
CA GLY A 258 -12.74 5.30 14.71
C GLY A 258 -13.52 6.62 14.67
N PHE A 259 -14.01 7.10 15.81
CA PHE A 259 -14.76 8.35 15.94
C PHE A 259 -13.98 9.38 16.75
N CYS A 260 -14.08 10.64 16.34
CA CYS A 260 -13.42 11.78 16.97
C CYS A 260 -14.04 12.05 18.35
N THR A 261 -13.25 11.85 19.41
CA THR A 261 -13.66 11.93 20.81
C THR A 261 -12.71 12.77 21.66
N TYR A 262 -13.15 13.14 22.86
CA TYR A 262 -12.30 13.60 23.97
C TYR A 262 -12.75 12.95 25.28
N GLU A 263 -11.81 12.72 26.19
CA GLU A 263 -12.08 12.19 27.54
C GLU A 263 -12.14 13.33 28.57
N VAL A 264 -13.15 13.30 29.45
CA VAL A 264 -13.46 14.37 30.44
C VAL A 264 -12.82 14.13 31.79
#